data_AF-A0A0U5BJX0-F1
#
_entry.id   AF-A0A0U5BJX0-F1
#
_cell.length_a   1.000
_cell.length_b   1.000
_cell.length_c   1.000
_cell.angle_alpha   90.00
_cell.angle_beta   90.00
_cell.angle_gamma   90.00
#
_symmetry.space_group_name_H-M   'P 1'
#
loop_
_entity.id
_entity.type
_entity.pdbx_description
1 polymer ?
#
loop_
_entity_poly.entity_id
_entity_poly.type
_entity_poly.pdbx_seq_one_letter_code
_entity_poly.pdbx_strand_id
1 'polypeptide(L)'
;MSRERDARASAGWNPRYAGGFDGFDAFIRHRGGIVRRSDLLQAGWTDDELRIAYGYWGRPERLRHGWYCVPELPDDVRRAWKAGGPLACISAIRWYAGEPIGDTIHIAMHDHRHPRHRHAHAHGHSQAAAFAAPVIHWHDADDAAENAWAVPLELAHRQAATCAAARRDELARLSRG
;
A
#
# COMPACT_ATOMS: atom_id res chain seq x y z
N MET A 1 -15.39 -15.69 -7.66
CA MET A 1 -15.83 -16.31 -6.38
C MET A 1 -14.66 -16.33 -5.40
N SER A 2 -14.53 -15.35 -4.53
CA SER A 2 -13.77 -15.45 -3.26
C SER A 2 -13.91 -14.15 -2.45
N ARG A 3 -15.11 -13.88 -1.88
CA ARG A 3 -15.31 -12.78 -0.91
C ARG A 3 -15.62 -13.29 0.50
N GLU A 4 -15.44 -14.59 0.73
CA GLU A 4 -16.06 -15.29 1.86
C GLU A 4 -15.07 -16.05 2.75
N ARG A 5 -13.76 -16.03 2.43
CA ARG A 5 -12.80 -16.96 3.06
C ARG A 5 -12.16 -16.50 4.38
N ASP A 6 -12.21 -15.22 4.75
CA ASP A 6 -11.51 -14.75 5.96
C ASP A 6 -12.41 -14.30 7.12
N ALA A 7 -13.74 -14.25 6.94
CA ALA A 7 -14.66 -13.86 8.01
C ALA A 7 -14.84 -14.95 9.09
N ARG A 8 -14.39 -16.18 8.85
CA ARG A 8 -14.59 -17.33 9.75
C ARG A 8 -13.38 -17.71 10.61
N ALA A 9 -12.24 -17.02 10.50
CA ALA A 9 -11.03 -17.37 11.24
C ALA A 9 -10.92 -16.77 12.66
N SER A 10 -11.89 -15.98 13.12
CA SER A 10 -11.86 -15.29 14.43
C SER A 10 -12.95 -15.75 15.40
N ALA A 11 -13.11 -17.05 15.59
CA ALA A 11 -13.92 -17.56 16.70
C ALA A 11 -13.18 -17.26 18.03
N GLY A 12 -13.40 -16.06 18.59
CA GLY A 12 -12.95 -15.67 19.93
C GLY A 12 -12.16 -14.35 20.02
N TRP A 13 -11.65 -13.81 18.92
CA TRP A 13 -10.93 -12.52 18.94
C TRP A 13 -11.87 -11.39 18.52
N ASN A 14 -12.27 -10.56 19.49
CA ASN A 14 -12.93 -9.29 19.22
C ASN A 14 -11.92 -8.16 19.53
N PRO A 15 -11.39 -7.49 18.51
CA PRO A 15 -10.36 -6.45 18.67
C PRO A 15 -10.86 -5.22 19.45
N ARG A 16 -12.18 -5.07 19.64
CA ARG A 16 -12.75 -4.02 20.49
C ARG A 16 -12.47 -4.22 21.98
N TYR A 17 -12.05 -5.40 22.41
CA TYR A 17 -11.68 -5.68 23.81
C TYR A 17 -10.21 -5.38 24.14
N ALA A 18 -9.38 -5.07 23.14
CA ALA A 18 -8.12 -4.37 23.41
C ALA A 18 -8.51 -2.95 23.85
N GLY A 19 -8.35 -2.64 25.14
CA GLY A 19 -8.92 -1.45 25.77
C GLY A 19 -8.65 -0.14 25.00
N GLY A 20 -9.63 0.76 24.98
CA GLY A 20 -9.48 2.10 24.39
C GLY A 20 -9.29 2.11 22.87
N PHE A 21 -8.52 3.08 22.37
CA PHE A 21 -8.23 3.26 20.94
C PHE A 21 -7.18 2.28 20.40
N ASP A 22 -6.52 1.49 21.26
CA ASP A 22 -5.50 0.51 20.88
C ASP A 22 -6.07 -0.64 20.04
N GLY A 23 -7.39 -0.86 20.10
CA GLY A 23 -8.10 -1.83 19.28
C GLY A 23 -7.97 -1.57 17.78
N PHE A 24 -7.81 -0.31 17.34
CA PHE A 24 -7.54 0.00 15.94
C PHE A 24 -6.18 -0.55 15.52
N ASP A 25 -5.11 -0.17 16.22
CA ASP A 25 -3.76 -0.59 15.85
C ASP A 25 -3.63 -2.12 15.92
N ALA A 26 -4.20 -2.78 16.94
CA ALA A 26 -4.22 -4.23 17.05
C ALA A 26 -4.93 -4.89 15.85
N PHE A 27 -6.06 -4.34 15.42
CA PHE A 27 -6.77 -4.84 14.25
C PHE A 27 -5.99 -4.65 12.95
N ILE A 28 -5.41 -3.47 12.77
CA ILE A 28 -4.63 -3.17 11.58
C ILE A 28 -3.39 -4.08 11.53
N ARG A 29 -2.69 -4.31 12.65
CA ARG A 29 -1.57 -5.28 12.73
C ARG A 29 -2.01 -6.67 12.29
N HIS A 30 -3.13 -7.16 12.82
CA HIS A 30 -3.65 -8.48 12.46
C HIS A 30 -4.00 -8.59 10.96
N ARG A 31 -4.38 -7.49 10.31
CA ARG A 31 -4.64 -7.43 8.87
C ARG A 31 -3.40 -7.17 8.01
N GLY A 32 -2.20 -7.12 8.59
CA GLY A 32 -0.95 -6.89 7.84
C GLY A 32 -0.50 -5.42 7.79
N GLY A 33 -0.97 -4.57 8.71
CA GLY A 33 -0.44 -3.23 8.93
C GLY A 33 -1.08 -2.11 8.12
N ILE A 34 -1.91 -2.42 7.12
CA ILE A 34 -2.67 -1.46 6.31
C ILE A 34 -4.09 -1.99 6.10
N VAL A 35 -5.10 -1.12 6.25
CA VAL A 35 -6.51 -1.47 6.02
C VAL A 35 -7.28 -0.34 5.34
N ARG A 36 -8.39 -0.71 4.71
CA ARG A 36 -9.40 0.25 4.26
C ARG A 36 -10.28 0.67 5.43
N ARG A 37 -10.88 1.85 5.30
CA ARG A 37 -11.99 2.29 6.15
C ARG A 37 -13.10 1.25 6.22
N SER A 38 -13.45 0.64 5.07
CA SER A 38 -14.50 -0.39 5.01
C SER A 38 -14.20 -1.60 5.91
N ASP A 39 -12.94 -1.96 6.07
CA ASP A 39 -12.55 -3.11 6.90
C ASP A 39 -12.78 -2.82 8.38
N LEU A 40 -12.48 -1.59 8.81
CA LEU A 40 -12.77 -1.11 10.16
C LEU A 40 -14.28 -1.06 10.43
N LEU A 41 -15.07 -0.54 9.48
CA LEU A 41 -16.52 -0.51 9.65
C LEU A 41 -17.13 -1.91 9.70
N GLN A 42 -16.64 -2.83 8.87
CA GLN A 42 -17.08 -4.24 8.88
C GLN A 42 -16.70 -4.95 10.17
N ALA A 43 -15.59 -4.56 10.80
CA ALA A 43 -15.19 -5.03 12.13
C ALA A 43 -15.98 -4.37 13.27
N GLY A 44 -16.91 -3.46 12.96
CA GLY A 44 -17.87 -2.90 13.89
C GLY A 44 -17.50 -1.55 14.50
N TRP A 45 -16.42 -0.89 14.05
CA TRP A 45 -16.17 0.51 14.42
C TRP A 45 -17.10 1.46 13.67
N THR A 46 -17.36 2.62 14.27
CA THR A 46 -18.14 3.68 13.64
C THR A 46 -17.23 4.76 13.01
N ASP A 47 -17.82 5.58 12.15
CA ASP A 47 -17.13 6.74 11.60
C ASP A 47 -16.73 7.75 12.67
N ASP A 48 -17.59 7.97 13.67
CA ASP A 48 -17.29 8.91 14.74
C ASP A 48 -16.15 8.41 15.61
N GLU A 49 -16.11 7.12 15.92
CA GLU A 49 -14.98 6.51 16.62
C GLU A 49 -13.68 6.72 15.84
N LEU A 50 -13.68 6.43 14.53
CA LEU A 50 -12.51 6.59 13.68
C LEU A 50 -12.08 8.06 13.55
N ARG A 51 -13.04 8.97 13.35
CA ARG A 51 -12.81 10.42 13.28
C ARG A 51 -12.22 10.98 14.56
N ILE A 52 -12.74 10.56 15.71
CA ILE A 52 -12.23 10.96 17.02
C ILE A 52 -10.82 10.39 17.23
N ALA A 53 -10.63 9.11 16.93
CA ALA A 53 -9.36 8.42 17.08
C ALA A 53 -8.25 9.12 16.28
N TYR A 54 -8.40 9.24 14.95
CA TYR A 54 -7.36 9.88 14.14
C TYR A 54 -7.28 11.39 14.39
N GLY A 55 -8.41 12.06 14.63
CA GLY A 55 -8.49 13.52 14.71
C GLY A 55 -7.93 14.10 16.01
N TYR A 56 -8.14 13.44 17.14
CA TYR A 56 -7.66 13.90 18.45
C TYR A 56 -6.38 13.19 18.91
N TRP A 57 -6.22 11.91 18.57
CA TRP A 57 -5.12 11.08 19.07
C TRP A 57 -4.08 10.76 18.00
N GLY A 58 -4.34 11.12 16.74
CA GLY A 58 -3.45 10.82 15.62
C GLY A 58 -3.38 9.33 15.26
N ARG A 59 -4.29 8.49 15.79
CA ARG A 59 -4.26 7.03 15.59
C ARG A 59 -5.65 6.46 15.30
N PRO A 60 -5.79 5.53 14.34
CA PRO A 60 -4.73 5.03 13.46
C PRO A 60 -4.26 6.11 12.46
N GLU A 61 -3.01 6.02 11.98
CA GLU A 61 -2.51 6.99 11.01
C GLU A 61 -3.24 6.83 9.69
N ARG A 62 -3.68 7.95 9.11
CA ARG A 62 -4.30 7.99 7.79
C ARG A 62 -3.24 8.15 6.70
N LEU A 63 -3.12 7.16 5.82
CA LEU A 63 -2.20 7.19 4.67
C LEU A 63 -2.76 8.07 3.55
N ARG A 64 -4.04 7.90 3.23
CA ARG A 64 -4.78 8.68 2.24
C ARG A 64 -6.27 8.56 2.50
N HIS A 65 -7.09 9.13 1.62
CA HIS A 65 -8.54 8.99 1.76
C HIS A 65 -8.96 7.51 1.81
N GLY A 66 -9.56 7.09 2.93
CA GLY A 66 -10.10 5.75 3.13
C GLY A 66 -9.07 4.67 3.50
N TRP A 67 -7.80 5.01 3.74
CA TRP A 67 -6.75 4.04 4.07
C TRP A 67 -6.01 4.42 5.35
N TYR A 68 -5.82 3.44 6.23
CA TYR A 68 -5.22 3.59 7.54
C TYR A 68 -4.11 2.57 7.76
N CYS A 69 -3.14 2.92 8.61
CA CYS A 69 -2.01 2.06 8.94
C CYS A 69 -1.62 2.13 10.41
N VAL A 70 -0.78 1.17 10.80
CA VAL A 70 -0.09 1.16 12.10
C VAL A 70 1.02 2.21 12.14
N PRO A 71 1.35 2.76 13.33
CA PRO A 71 2.39 3.78 13.45
C PRO A 71 3.78 3.26 13.05
N GLU A 72 4.09 1.99 13.28
CA GLU A 72 5.39 1.37 12.95
C GLU A 72 5.55 0.94 11.48
N LEU A 73 4.64 1.34 10.58
CA LEU A 73 4.75 1.02 9.16
C LEU A 73 6.08 1.56 8.58
N PRO A 74 6.84 0.75 7.81
CA PRO A 74 8.10 1.21 7.22
C PRO A 74 7.91 2.46 6.34
N ASP A 75 8.84 3.40 6.41
CA ASP A 75 8.69 4.72 5.76
C ASP A 75 8.57 4.64 4.24
N ASP A 76 9.27 3.72 3.59
CA ASP A 76 9.15 3.51 2.14
C ASP A 76 7.77 2.96 1.75
N VAL A 77 7.20 2.05 2.55
CA VAL A 77 5.84 1.53 2.35
C VAL A 77 4.82 2.64 2.60
N ARG A 78 5.01 3.43 3.65
CA ARG A 78 4.19 4.61 3.96
C ARG A 78 4.23 5.62 2.81
N ARG A 79 5.41 5.90 2.24
CA ARG A 79 5.60 6.79 1.09
C ARG A 79 4.87 6.27 -0.14
N ALA A 80 5.00 4.98 -0.45
CA ALA A 80 4.31 4.33 -1.57
C ALA A 80 2.78 4.46 -1.44
N TRP A 81 2.26 4.19 -0.25
CA TRP A 81 0.83 4.21 0.01
C TRP A 81 0.23 5.61 0.06
N LYS A 82 0.99 6.61 0.51
CA LYS A 82 0.65 8.03 0.35
C LYS A 82 0.60 8.42 -1.13
N ALA A 83 1.48 7.85 -1.96
CA ALA A 83 1.54 8.11 -3.39
C ALA A 83 0.43 7.40 -4.20
N GLY A 84 -0.03 6.21 -3.80
CA GLY A 84 -1.14 5.54 -4.48
C GLY A 84 -1.30 4.04 -4.27
N GLY A 85 -0.31 3.34 -3.70
CA GLY A 85 -0.43 1.89 -3.51
C GLY A 85 0.86 1.21 -3.04
N PRO A 86 0.95 -0.13 -3.15
CA PRO A 86 2.13 -0.88 -2.75
C PRO A 86 3.36 -0.51 -3.58
N LEU A 87 4.55 -0.79 -3.06
CA LEU A 87 5.80 -0.76 -3.82
C LEU A 87 5.71 -1.71 -5.02
N ALA A 88 6.28 -1.28 -6.14
CA ALA A 88 6.26 -2.00 -7.42
C ALA A 88 7.64 -2.00 -8.08
N CYS A 89 7.79 -2.81 -9.15
CA CYS A 89 8.95 -2.72 -10.04
C CYS A 89 10.28 -2.77 -9.26
N ILE A 90 11.23 -1.88 -9.59
CA ILE A 90 12.54 -1.82 -8.93
C ILE A 90 12.44 -1.47 -7.43
N SER A 91 11.44 -0.69 -7.03
CA SER A 91 11.20 -0.39 -5.62
C SER A 91 10.76 -1.64 -4.84
N ALA A 92 9.90 -2.48 -5.40
CA ALA A 92 9.56 -3.76 -4.77
C ALA A 92 10.76 -4.72 -4.73
N ILE A 93 11.55 -4.82 -5.80
CA ILE A 93 12.75 -5.67 -5.83
C ILE A 93 13.73 -5.26 -4.73
N ARG A 94 14.03 -3.97 -4.62
CA ARG A 94 14.92 -3.42 -3.58
C ARG A 94 14.36 -3.65 -2.19
N TRP A 95 13.06 -3.49 -2.00
CA TRP A 95 12.38 -3.80 -0.74
C TRP A 95 12.62 -5.24 -0.30
N TYR A 96 12.41 -6.21 -1.19
CA TYR A 96 12.66 -7.63 -0.89
C TYR A 96 14.14 -7.94 -0.65
N ALA A 97 15.04 -7.19 -1.28
CA ALA A 97 16.48 -7.31 -1.08
C ALA A 97 17.01 -6.59 0.17
N GLY A 98 16.16 -5.84 0.89
CA GLY A 98 16.59 -5.00 2.02
C GLY A 98 17.46 -3.81 1.60
N GLU A 99 17.35 -3.37 0.34
CA GLU A 99 18.11 -2.27 -0.22
C GLU A 99 17.34 -0.93 -0.16
N PRO A 100 18.04 0.22 -0.14
CA PRO A 100 17.39 1.53 -0.21
C PRO A 100 16.59 1.70 -1.51
N ILE A 101 15.32 2.11 -1.40
CA ILE A 101 14.41 2.25 -2.55
C ILE A 101 14.84 3.34 -3.53
N GLY A 102 15.47 4.40 -3.04
CA GLY A 102 15.86 5.59 -3.81
C GLY A 102 14.77 6.67 -3.85
N ASP A 103 15.10 7.79 -4.48
CA ASP A 103 14.27 9.00 -4.48
C ASP A 103 12.98 8.86 -5.29
N THR A 104 13.06 8.18 -6.44
CA THR A 104 11.90 7.88 -7.28
C THR A 104 11.25 6.58 -6.80
N ILE A 105 10.00 6.69 -6.32
CA ILE A 105 9.25 5.52 -5.87
C ILE A 105 8.41 4.94 -7.01
N HIS A 106 8.48 3.63 -7.17
CA HIS A 106 7.64 2.88 -8.09
C HIS A 106 6.49 2.25 -7.30
N ILE A 107 5.26 2.52 -7.72
CA ILE A 107 4.05 2.04 -7.04
C ILE A 107 3.14 1.27 -8.00
N ALA A 108 2.30 0.40 -7.43
CA ALA A 108 1.28 -0.30 -8.17
C ALA A 108 -0.10 0.32 -7.91
N MET A 109 -0.91 0.41 -8.96
CA MET A 109 -2.34 0.74 -8.88
C MET A 109 -3.13 -0.38 -9.54
N HIS A 110 -4.25 -0.75 -8.91
CA HIS A 110 -5.15 -1.73 -9.49
C HIS A 110 -5.82 -1.12 -10.72
N ASP A 111 -5.85 -1.85 -11.84
CA ASP A 111 -6.67 -1.45 -12.96
C ASP A 111 -8.15 -1.73 -12.62
N HIS A 112 -8.92 -0.68 -12.35
CA HIS A 112 -10.36 -0.80 -12.17
C HIS A 112 -11.10 -0.92 -13.52
N ARG A 113 -10.40 -0.91 -14.65
CA ARG A 113 -10.96 -0.96 -16.01
C ARG A 113 -10.84 -2.36 -16.60
N HIS A 114 -11.87 -2.75 -17.34
CA HIS A 114 -11.95 -4.02 -18.06
C HIS A 114 -10.70 -4.26 -18.94
N PRO A 115 -10.25 -5.52 -19.18
CA PRO A 115 -8.95 -5.88 -19.79
C PRO A 115 -8.64 -5.36 -21.21
N ARG A 116 -9.51 -4.55 -21.83
CA ARG A 116 -9.42 -4.12 -23.23
C ARG A 116 -8.80 -2.74 -23.45
N HIS A 117 -8.33 -2.05 -22.41
CA HIS A 117 -7.70 -0.73 -22.52
C HIS A 117 -6.24 -0.71 -22.05
N ARG A 118 -5.47 -1.74 -22.42
CA ARG A 118 -4.03 -1.85 -22.14
C ARG A 118 -3.15 -0.94 -23.01
N HIS A 119 -3.43 0.35 -23.09
CA HIS A 119 -2.47 1.31 -23.63
C HIS A 119 -2.70 2.68 -22.99
N ALA A 120 -1.92 3.01 -21.96
CA ALA A 120 -1.55 4.40 -21.67
C ALA A 120 -0.44 4.43 -20.62
N HIS A 121 0.75 4.86 -21.06
CA HIS A 121 1.62 5.63 -20.18
C HIS A 121 0.81 6.84 -19.69
N ALA A 122 0.55 6.93 -18.40
CA ALA A 122 -0.16 8.07 -17.84
C ALA A 122 0.60 8.58 -16.62
N HIS A 123 1.23 9.74 -16.82
CA HIS A 123 1.68 10.62 -15.76
C HIS A 123 0.46 11.05 -14.95
N GLY A 124 0.20 10.34 -13.84
CA GLY A 124 -0.89 10.65 -12.92
C GLY A 124 -0.44 11.69 -11.90
N HIS A 125 -1.00 12.89 -11.98
CA HIS A 125 -0.79 13.96 -11.02
C HIS A 125 -1.47 13.63 -9.68
N SER A 126 -0.70 13.52 -8.59
CA SER A 126 -1.19 13.67 -7.22
C SER A 126 -0.33 14.68 -6.46
N GLN A 127 -1.00 15.62 -5.79
CA GLN A 127 -0.39 16.72 -5.03
C GLN A 127 0.30 16.19 -3.77
N ALA A 128 1.62 16.04 -3.79
CA ALA A 128 2.46 15.91 -2.60
C ALA A 128 3.95 16.15 -2.93
N ALA A 129 4.31 17.35 -3.37
CA ALA A 129 5.69 17.64 -3.76
C ALA A 129 6.58 17.99 -2.55
N ALA A 130 7.18 16.96 -1.96
CA ALA A 130 8.56 17.00 -1.43
C ALA A 130 9.46 15.94 -2.09
N PHE A 131 8.88 15.04 -2.91
CA PHE A 131 9.56 13.94 -3.59
C PHE A 131 9.25 13.96 -5.10
N ALA A 132 10.10 13.30 -5.89
CA ALA A 132 9.87 13.12 -7.32
C ALA A 132 8.53 12.39 -7.57
N ALA A 133 7.86 12.75 -8.67
CA ALA A 133 6.58 12.12 -9.03
C ALA A 133 6.73 10.59 -9.14
N PRO A 134 5.79 9.80 -8.59
CA PRO A 134 5.91 8.35 -8.55
C PRO A 134 5.79 7.75 -9.96
N VAL A 135 6.50 6.64 -10.20
CA VAL A 135 6.31 5.80 -11.38
C VAL A 135 5.18 4.81 -11.10
N ILE A 136 4.11 4.89 -11.89
CA ILE A 136 2.90 4.09 -11.68
C ILE A 136 2.93 2.86 -12.58
N HIS A 137 2.67 1.69 -11.99
CA HIS A 137 2.44 0.43 -12.70
C HIS A 137 1.01 -0.02 -12.47
N TRP A 138 0.31 -0.36 -13.55
CA TRP A 138 -1.02 -0.95 -13.46
C TRP A 138 -0.90 -2.47 -13.36
N HIS A 139 -1.73 -3.09 -12.53
CA HIS A 139 -1.81 -4.54 -12.39
C HIS A 139 -3.26 -5.00 -12.24
N ASP A 140 -3.49 -6.29 -12.49
CA ASP A 140 -4.79 -6.88 -12.26
C ASP A 140 -5.03 -7.04 -10.76
N ALA A 141 -6.27 -6.88 -10.30
CA ALA A 141 -6.61 -6.93 -8.88
C ALA A 141 -6.24 -8.27 -8.21
N ASP A 142 -6.14 -9.34 -9.00
CA ASP A 142 -5.77 -10.68 -8.52
C ASP A 142 -4.25 -10.86 -8.36
N ASP A 143 -3.43 -9.94 -8.89
CA ASP A 143 -1.96 -10.06 -8.84
C ASP A 143 -1.36 -9.78 -7.46
N ALA A 144 -2.06 -9.06 -6.58
CA ALA A 144 -1.57 -8.69 -5.26
C ALA A 144 -2.72 -8.46 -4.29
N ALA A 145 -2.49 -8.76 -3.00
CA ALA A 145 -3.45 -8.39 -1.97
C ALA A 145 -3.67 -6.87 -1.96
N GLU A 146 -4.91 -6.44 -1.77
CA GLU A 146 -5.28 -5.03 -1.87
C GLU A 146 -4.54 -4.15 -0.87
N ASN A 147 -4.06 -4.71 0.25
CA ASN A 147 -3.34 -4.02 1.32
C ASN A 147 -1.85 -4.43 1.42
N ALA A 148 -1.29 -5.00 0.35
CA ALA A 148 0.11 -5.42 0.33
C ALA A 148 1.07 -4.23 0.55
N TRP A 149 2.25 -4.50 1.09
CA TRP A 149 3.32 -3.51 1.20
C TRP A 149 4.07 -3.34 -0.12
N ALA A 150 4.29 -4.45 -0.81
CA ALA A 150 4.89 -4.55 -2.13
C ALA A 150 4.10 -5.57 -2.96
N VAL A 151 4.08 -5.40 -4.28
CA VAL A 151 3.59 -6.44 -5.19
C VAL A 151 4.45 -7.72 -5.05
N PRO A 152 3.95 -8.90 -5.44
CA PRO A 152 4.79 -10.10 -5.46
C PRO A 152 6.06 -9.91 -6.28
N LEU A 153 7.16 -10.52 -5.82
CA LEU A 153 8.49 -10.35 -6.42
C LEU A 153 8.49 -10.69 -7.93
N GLU A 154 7.75 -11.72 -8.34
CA GLU A 154 7.60 -12.10 -9.75
C GLU A 154 6.96 -10.98 -10.59
N LEU A 155 5.88 -10.34 -10.09
CA LEU A 155 5.27 -9.20 -10.76
C LEU A 155 6.23 -8.01 -10.80
N ALA A 156 6.99 -7.77 -9.72
CA ALA A 156 7.99 -6.71 -9.67
C ALA A 156 9.07 -6.87 -10.75
N HIS A 157 9.58 -8.09 -10.96
CA HIS A 157 10.54 -8.38 -12.04
C HIS A 157 9.93 -8.17 -13.43
N ARG A 158 8.70 -8.63 -13.67
CA ARG A 158 8.00 -8.39 -14.96
C ARG A 158 7.84 -6.89 -15.26
N GLN A 159 7.48 -6.10 -14.25
CA GLN A 159 7.38 -4.65 -14.36
C GLN A 159 8.75 -4.01 -14.64
N ALA A 160 9.80 -4.41 -13.90
CA ALA A 160 11.15 -3.88 -14.05
C ALA A 160 11.74 -4.14 -15.45
N ALA A 161 11.51 -5.33 -16.01
CA ALA A 161 12.02 -5.69 -17.33
C ALA A 161 11.53 -4.73 -18.44
N THR A 162 10.32 -4.19 -18.32
CA THR A 162 9.72 -3.31 -19.32
C THR A 162 9.83 -1.82 -18.97
N CYS A 163 10.14 -1.47 -17.72
CA CYS A 163 10.18 -0.10 -17.24
C CYS A 163 11.45 0.65 -17.65
N ALA A 164 11.31 1.68 -18.49
CA ALA A 164 12.43 2.56 -18.86
C ALA A 164 12.98 3.37 -17.66
N ALA A 165 12.13 3.73 -16.69
CA ALA A 165 12.59 4.40 -15.48
C ALA A 165 13.45 3.49 -14.61
N ALA A 166 13.07 2.23 -14.43
CA ALA A 166 13.88 1.26 -13.68
C ALA A 166 15.27 1.08 -14.29
N ARG A 167 15.36 0.95 -15.63
CA ARG A 167 16.65 0.87 -16.33
C ARG A 167 17.53 2.10 -16.10
N ARG A 168 16.94 3.31 -16.10
CA ARG A 168 17.67 4.56 -15.81
C ARG A 168 18.18 4.58 -14.37
N ASP A 169 17.37 4.14 -13.42
CA ASP A 169 17.72 4.13 -12.00
C ASP A 169 18.84 3.13 -11.69
N GLU A 170 18.84 1.97 -12.35
CA GLU A 170 19.93 0.98 -12.26
C GLU A 170 21.22 1.53 -12.86
N LEU A 171 21.18 2.11 -14.05
CA LEU A 171 22.35 2.75 -14.67
C LEU A 171 22.93 3.85 -13.79
N ALA A 172 22.07 4.72 -13.24
CA ALA A 172 22.51 5.80 -12.34
C ALA A 172 23.08 5.29 -11.01
N ARG A 173 22.68 4.09 -10.54
CA ARG A 173 23.29 3.45 -9.36
C ARG A 173 24.68 2.93 -9.70
N LEU A 174 24.84 2.23 -10.83
CA LEU A 174 26.13 1.68 -11.26
C LEU A 174 27.16 2.78 -11.50
N SER A 175 26.76 3.94 -12.01
CA SER A 175 27.66 5.08 -12.20
C SER A 175 28.10 5.78 -10.91
N ARG A 176 27.55 5.41 -9.75
CA ARG A 176 27.86 6.01 -8.43
C ARG A 176 28.68 5.10 -7.51
N GLY A 177 28.91 3.85 -7.91
CA GLY A 177 29.78 2.89 -7.21
C GLY A 177 31.14 2.81 -7.90
#